data_AF-A0AAV5WSR0-F1
#
_entry.id   AF-A0AAV5WSR0-F1
#
_cell.length_a   1.000
_cell.length_b   1.000
_cell.length_c   1.000
_cell.angle_alpha   90.00
_cell.angle_beta   90.00
_cell.angle_gamma   90.00
#
_symmetry.space_group_name_H-M   'P 1'
#
loop_
_entity.id
_entity.type
_entity.pdbx_description
1 polymer ?
#
loop_
_entity_poly.entity_id
_entity_poly.type
_entity_poly.pdbx_seq_one_letter_code
_entity_poly.pdbx_strand_id
1 'polypeptide(L)'
;LEMIATVKDSMKDIINGEKWMDDETRENALLKLQEMLYYAGNRDWIENDQLLDEYHKELNISRGHNFNEMYEQLHIWTIDIELFKLIQK
;
A
#
# COMPACT_ATOMS: atom_id res chain seq x y z
N LEU A 1 15.19 9.02 1.69
CA LEU A 1 14.02 9.84 1.27
C LEU A 1 14.42 11.00 0.35
N GLU A 2 15.63 11.55 0.48
CA GLU A 2 16.11 12.69 -0.32
C GLU A 2 15.95 12.50 -1.83
N MET A 3 16.28 11.33 -2.38
CA MET A 3 16.11 11.06 -3.82
C MET A 3 14.66 11.18 -4.30
N ILE A 4 13.68 10.79 -3.49
CA ILE A 4 12.26 10.91 -3.88
C ILE A 4 11.82 12.36 -3.83
N ALA A 5 12.29 13.12 -2.83
CA ALA A 5 12.03 14.55 -2.77
C ALA A 5 12.58 15.24 -4.03
N THR A 6 13.83 14.95 -4.42
CA THR A 6 14.43 15.47 -5.66
C THR A 6 13.63 15.13 -6.91
N VAL A 7 13.12 13.89 -7.01
CA VAL A 7 12.28 13.48 -8.15
C VAL A 7 10.93 14.21 -8.14
N LYS A 8 10.30 14.36 -6.97
CA LYS A 8 9.04 15.12 -6.84
C LYS A 8 9.24 16.59 -7.21
N ASP A 9 10.33 17.21 -6.78
CA ASP A 9 10.66 18.60 -7.13
C ASP A 9 10.90 18.76 -8.64
N SER A 10 11.68 17.85 -9.24
CA SER A 10 11.91 17.85 -10.69
C SER A 10 10.60 17.68 -11.48
N MET A 11 9.69 16.83 -10.99
CA MET A 11 8.40 16.61 -11.63
C MET A 11 7.46 17.82 -11.48
N LYS A 12 7.52 18.52 -10.35
CA LYS A 12 6.83 19.79 -10.14
C LYS A 12 7.31 20.86 -11.15
N ASP A 13 8.61 20.94 -11.38
CA ASP A 13 9.19 21.88 -12.35
C ASP A 13 8.72 21.57 -13.78
N ILE A 14 8.67 20.29 -14.15
CA ILE A 14 8.11 19.86 -15.44
C ILE A 14 6.64 20.29 -15.56
N ILE A 15 5.80 19.98 -14.57
CA ILE A 15 4.37 20.32 -14.59
C ILE A 15 4.14 21.84 -14.73
N ASN A 16 4.97 22.65 -14.08
CA ASN A 16 4.90 24.11 -14.19
C ASN A 16 5.39 24.65 -15.53
N GLY A 17 6.33 23.96 -16.20
CA GLY A 17 6.89 24.37 -17.48
C GLY A 17 6.04 24.02 -18.69
N GLU A 18 5.08 23.10 -18.55
CA GLU A 18 4.25 22.64 -19.66
C GLU A 18 3.14 23.63 -20.05
N LYS A 19 3.02 23.86 -21.36
CA LYS A 19 2.06 24.81 -21.95
C LYS A 19 0.76 24.18 -22.45
N TRP A 20 0.70 22.85 -22.51
CA TRP A 20 -0.46 22.14 -23.06
C TRP A 20 -1.56 21.90 -22.03
N MET A 21 -1.25 22.01 -20.73
CA MET A 21 -2.22 21.91 -19.65
C MET A 21 -2.88 23.26 -19.39
N ASP A 22 -4.20 23.27 -19.25
CA ASP A 22 -4.92 24.39 -18.65
C ASP A 22 -4.61 24.50 -17.14
N ASP A 23 -5.01 25.62 -16.55
CA ASP A 23 -4.66 25.97 -15.18
C ASP A 23 -5.29 25.02 -14.15
N GLU A 24 -6.53 24.59 -14.37
CA GLU A 24 -7.23 23.64 -13.49
C GLU A 24 -6.57 22.26 -13.53
N THR A 25 -6.25 21.76 -14.72
CA THR A 25 -5.52 20.50 -14.89
C THR A 25 -4.16 20.54 -14.22
N ARG A 26 -3.42 21.66 -14.35
CA ARG A 26 -2.11 21.84 -13.71
C ARG A 26 -2.21 21.83 -12.19
N GLU A 27 -3.16 22.56 -11.62
CA GLU A 27 -3.39 22.61 -10.17
C GLU A 27 -3.68 21.21 -9.61
N ASN A 28 -4.56 20.46 -10.27
CA ASN A 28 -4.89 19.08 -9.88
C ASN A 28 -3.69 18.13 -10.01
N ALA A 29 -2.85 18.29 -11.05
CA ALA A 29 -1.64 17.51 -11.21
C ALA A 29 -0.62 17.77 -10.09
N LEU A 30 -0.47 19.03 -9.68
CA LEU A 30 0.39 19.42 -8.55
C LEU A 30 -0.15 18.90 -7.22
N LEU A 31 -1.46 18.97 -7.00
CA LEU A 31 -2.10 18.42 -5.81
C LEU A 31 -1.87 16.91 -5.72
N LYS A 32 -2.07 16.17 -6.82
CA LYS A 32 -1.78 14.73 -6.87
C LYS A 32 -0.32 14.43 -6.55
N LEU A 33 0.61 15.20 -7.11
CA LEU A 33 2.04 15.03 -6.83
C LEU A 33 2.35 15.31 -5.35
N GLN A 34 1.73 16.33 -4.74
CA GLN A 34 1.89 16.62 -3.32
C GLN A 34 1.44 15.43 -2.47
N GLU A 35 0.24 14.92 -2.70
CA GLU A 35 -0.41 13.86 -1.91
C GLU A 35 0.10 12.44 -2.21
N MET A 36 1.02 12.27 -3.17
CA MET A 36 1.65 10.98 -3.44
C MET A 36 2.38 10.44 -2.20
N LEU A 37 1.85 9.33 -1.69
CA LEU A 37 2.48 8.52 -0.64
C LEU A 37 3.67 7.75 -1.21
N TYR A 38 4.71 7.58 -0.39
CA TYR A 38 5.89 6.80 -0.73
C TYR A 38 6.05 5.64 0.25
N TYR A 39 6.23 4.44 -0.31
CA TYR A 39 6.53 3.23 0.46
C TYR A 39 7.86 2.66 -0.06
N ALA A 40 8.88 2.60 0.80
CA ALA A 40 10.19 2.02 0.50
C ALA A 40 10.47 0.81 1.38
N GLY A 41 11.12 -0.20 0.82
CA GLY A 41 11.51 -1.38 1.58
C GLY A 41 10.28 -2.17 2.00
N ASN A 42 10.06 -2.27 3.31
CA ASN A 42 8.96 -3.02 3.90
C ASN A 42 7.93 -2.08 4.53
N ARG A 43 6.76 -2.62 4.92
CA ARG A 43 5.81 -1.84 5.71
C ARG A 43 6.28 -1.78 7.16
N ASP A 44 6.17 -0.61 7.76
CA ASP A 44 6.63 -0.34 9.14
C ASP A 44 6.07 -1.33 10.18
N TRP A 45 4.85 -1.83 9.98
CA TRP A 45 4.23 -2.78 10.91
C TRP A 45 4.86 -4.17 10.91
N ILE A 46 5.57 -4.55 9.84
CA ILE A 46 6.18 -5.89 9.72
C ILE A 46 7.40 -6.02 10.63
N GLU A 47 8.06 -4.92 10.98
CA GLU A 47 9.21 -4.90 11.91
C GLU A 47 8.77 -4.97 13.39
N ASN A 48 7.47 -4.84 13.67
CA ASN A 48 6.91 -4.96 15.00
C ASN A 48 6.25 -6.34 15.14
N ASP A 49 6.91 -7.25 15.86
CA ASP A 49 6.43 -8.62 16.10
C ASP A 49 4.98 -8.67 16.61
N GLN A 50 4.59 -7.75 17.50
CA GLN A 50 3.22 -7.71 18.02
C GLN A 50 2.20 -7.37 16.93
N LEU A 51 2.51 -6.40 16.06
CA LEU A 51 1.62 -6.06 14.95
C LEU A 51 1.60 -7.16 13.90
N LEU A 52 2.73 -7.84 13.69
CA LEU A 52 2.85 -8.96 12.78
C LEU A 52 2.02 -10.16 13.23
N ASP A 53 2.07 -10.50 14.52
CA ASP A 53 1.27 -11.55 15.13
C ASP A 53 -0.22 -11.19 15.11
N GLU A 54 -0.57 -9.96 15.47
CA GLU A 54 -1.96 -9.47 15.45
C GLU A 54 -2.56 -9.55 14.03
N TYR A 55 -1.78 -9.20 13.00
CA TYR A 55 -2.23 -9.30 11.61
C TYR A 55 -2.54 -10.74 11.17
N HIS A 56 -1.78 -11.72 11.67
CA HIS A 56 -1.93 -13.13 11.34
C HIS A 56 -2.73 -13.94 12.38
N LYS A 57 -3.30 -13.31 13.40
CA LYS A 57 -3.92 -14.02 14.54
C LYS A 57 -5.06 -14.97 14.15
N GLU A 58 -5.79 -14.65 13.08
CA GLU A 58 -6.92 -15.46 12.59
C GLU A 58 -6.47 -16.55 11.60
N LEU A 59 -5.18 -16.58 11.21
CA LEU A 59 -4.65 -17.59 10.30
C LEU A 59 -4.40 -18.90 11.06
N ASN A 60 -5.28 -19.88 10.85
CA ASN A 60 -5.20 -21.17 11.52
C ASN A 60 -4.41 -22.22 10.72
N ILE A 61 -3.07 -22.10 10.72
CA ILE A 61 -2.18 -23.10 10.12
C ILE A 61 -1.35 -23.80 11.20
N SER A 62 -1.39 -25.13 11.23
CA SER A 62 -0.66 -25.93 12.21
C SER A 62 0.17 -27.03 11.53
N ARG A 63 1.18 -27.55 12.24
CA ARG A 63 2.02 -28.67 11.75
C ARG A 63 1.27 -29.98 11.52
N GLY A 64 0.05 -30.11 12.03
CA GLY A 64 -0.80 -31.29 11.84
C GLY A 64 -1.53 -31.31 10.50
N HIS A 65 -1.64 -30.16 9.82
CA HIS A 65 -2.30 -30.06 8.52
C HIS A 65 -1.42 -30.63 7.41
N ASN A 66 -2.03 -31.32 6.46
CA ASN A 66 -1.41 -31.60 5.17
C ASN A 66 -1.43 -30.34 4.28
N PHE A 67 -0.73 -30.40 3.14
CA PHE A 67 -0.62 -29.23 2.25
C PHE A 67 -1.98 -28.69 1.77
N ASN A 68 -2.94 -29.55 1.44
CA ASN A 68 -4.25 -29.12 0.96
C ASN A 68 -5.03 -28.41 2.08
N GLU A 69 -5.01 -28.98 3.29
CA GLU A 69 -5.63 -28.36 4.46
C GLU A 69 -5.00 -27.00 4.77
N MET A 70 -3.67 -26.86 4.71
CA MET A 70 -3.00 -25.57 4.89
C MET A 70 -3.41 -24.55 3.82
N TYR A 71 -3.51 -24.98 2.57
CA TYR A 71 -3.94 -24.13 1.46
C TYR A 71 -5.39 -23.66 1.63
N GLU A 72 -6.29 -24.55 2.04
CA GLU A 72 -7.69 -24.20 2.31
C GLU A 72 -7.80 -23.16 3.43
N GLN A 73 -7.07 -23.34 4.54
CA GLN A 73 -7.06 -22.37 5.65
C GLN A 73 -6.52 -21.01 5.21
N LEU A 74 -5.43 -20.98 4.44
CA LEU A 74 -4.89 -19.73 3.88
C LEU A 74 -5.89 -19.05 2.93
N HIS A 75 -6.60 -19.83 2.12
CA HIS A 75 -7.58 -19.29 1.18
C HIS A 75 -8.77 -18.65 1.90
N ILE A 76 -9.30 -19.32 2.94
CA ILE A 76 -10.39 -18.80 3.77
C ILE A 76 -9.96 -17.49 4.44
N TRP A 77 -8.81 -17.47 5.12
CA TRP A 77 -8.29 -16.28 5.79
C TRP A 77 -8.09 -15.11 4.82
N THR A 78 -7.58 -15.39 3.61
CA THR A 78 -7.40 -14.37 2.56
C THR A 78 -8.75 -13.77 2.15
N ILE A 79 -9.77 -14.60 1.93
CA ILE A 79 -11.11 -14.13 1.57
C ILE A 79 -11.69 -13.26 2.70
N ASP A 80 -11.58 -13.70 3.95
CA ASP A 80 -12.10 -12.96 5.10
C ASP A 80 -11.46 -11.57 5.20
N ILE A 81 -10.13 -11.46 5.07
CA ILE A 81 -9.42 -10.17 5.05
C ILE A 81 -9.94 -9.27 3.93
N GLU A 82 -10.10 -9.79 2.72
CA GLU A 82 -10.58 -8.98 1.59
C GLU A 82 -12.04 -8.54 1.78
N LEU A 83 -12.90 -9.40 2.33
CA LEU A 83 -14.28 -9.06 2.67
C LEU A 83 -14.35 -7.98 3.76
N PHE A 84 -13.52 -8.08 4.80
CA PHE A 84 -13.45 -7.05 5.85
C PHE A 84 -13.09 -5.67 5.29
N LYS A 85 -12.16 -5.59 4.32
CA LYS A 85 -11.80 -4.33 3.65
C LYS A 85 -12.98 -3.70 2.90
N LEU A 86 -13.90 -4.51 2.39
CA LEU A 86 -15.08 -4.00 1.67
C LEU A 86 -16.11 -3.38 2.62
N ILE A 87 -16.20 -3.88 3.87
CA ILE A 87 -17.15 -3.42 4.88
C ILE A 87 -16.68 -2.11 5.54
N GLN A 88 -15.38 -1.84 5.57
CA GLN A 88 -14.78 -0.62 6.16
C GLN A 88 -14.79 0.62 5.24
N LYS A 89 -15.65 0.67 4.22
CA LYS A 89 -15.76 1.82 3.31
C LYS A 89 -16.63 2.95 3.86
#